data_AF-A0A8A4TKB9-F1
#
_entry.id   AF-A0A8A4TKB9-F1
#
_cell.length_a   1.000
_cell.length_b   1.000
_cell.length_c   1.000
_cell.angle_alpha   90.00
_cell.angle_beta   90.00
_cell.angle_gamma   90.00
#
_symmetry.space_group_name_H-M   'P 1'
#
loop_
_entity.id
_entity.type
_entity.pdbx_description
1 polymer ?
#
loop_
_entity_poly.entity_id
_entity_poly.type
_entity_poly.pdbx_seq_one_letter_code
_entity_poly.pdbx_strand_id
1 'polypeptide(L)'
;MTTPTSFSIAGAADHELRRSPAAAAVGRLAAASGLFLSHFEYRVAMPAPEHWLPADRPDLGSVRDWQAGVLPESKYQGFRNDVMIGSFHPGHRAKWTAHELCHGLVGFAWRPGASNLFHATAARLSELLPVALFYFFDEAGLRRCPDHAGAGPLFGRYCRACEEAAMQGPLERDPDAASWMAQGREFVTRELDAVTKTLRLGRPIARPWAALDLCSDGLAYAAAQARRLNSEAFARYVTQFHHPDRGRHADLDSLITRIETVMDWLCGTGSASPWPANPALWKVQDVAWRLFEVMEETEGELHGELDRALDRLAANPDETGLAEAIATYRALHEEYYMPDPEDVFAVGYPLPDGLGLSARQIEAGIASACPNAWHLLGEADADHRAAQVTAFAHAERPERRGIGLRFTDWLTRHHPGQAADLARFEAACVHAPQADAAVLTLEPEPGGSELALAPDVTLLQTTWPVLRHLEFTQIDMPSGVQTQPTIALRRDASGEVLVSQLEPHMAKALRVLEVSATSPADLALPPADLDALMTAKLIVPQRWTI
;
A
#
# COMPACT_ATOMS: atom_id res chain seq x y z
N MET A 1 10.98 -3.98 33.54
CA MET A 1 10.40 -2.69 33.10
C MET A 1 9.11 -3.02 32.36
N THR A 2 7.97 -2.50 32.79
CA THR A 2 6.69 -2.64 32.08
C THR A 2 6.73 -1.74 30.85
N THR A 3 7.00 -2.32 29.68
CA THR A 3 7.01 -1.59 28.41
C THR A 3 5.62 -0.99 28.19
N PRO A 4 5.50 0.31 27.83
CA PRO A 4 4.20 0.91 27.54
C PRO A 4 3.48 0.08 26.48
N THR A 5 2.24 -0.31 26.78
CA THR A 5 1.39 -1.17 25.93
C THR A 5 0.76 -0.41 24.76
N SER A 6 0.74 0.93 24.83
CA SER A 6 0.22 1.80 23.79
C SER A 6 1.34 2.51 23.03
N PHE A 7 1.33 2.34 21.71
CA PHE A 7 2.09 3.13 20.75
C PHE A 7 1.17 3.44 19.55
N SER A 8 1.50 4.46 18.78
CA SER A 8 0.87 4.79 17.50
C SER A 8 1.97 5.29 16.55
N ILE A 9 1.78 5.04 15.26
CA ILE A 9 2.72 5.42 14.21
C ILE A 9 1.93 6.20 13.16
N ALA A 10 2.41 7.40 12.81
CA ALA A 10 1.78 8.21 11.77
C ALA A 10 1.79 7.46 10.42
N GLY A 11 0.67 7.53 9.69
CA GLY A 11 0.51 6.84 8.40
C GLY A 11 0.28 5.32 8.51
N ALA A 12 0.19 4.75 9.71
CA ALA A 12 -0.12 3.34 9.91
C ALA A 12 -1.52 3.14 10.53
N ALA A 13 -2.20 2.06 10.12
CA ALA A 13 -3.41 1.62 10.81
C ALA A 13 -3.04 0.79 12.04
N ASP A 14 -3.45 1.23 13.24
CA ASP A 14 -3.03 0.64 14.52
C ASP A 14 -3.28 -0.87 14.62
N HIS A 15 -4.37 -1.37 14.04
CA HIS A 15 -4.70 -2.80 14.08
C HIS A 15 -3.69 -3.66 13.31
N GLU A 16 -3.06 -3.12 12.25
CA GLU A 16 -2.04 -3.83 11.47
C GLU A 16 -0.77 -4.08 12.28
N LEU A 17 -0.44 -3.18 13.19
CA LEU A 17 0.68 -3.32 14.12
C LEU A 17 0.33 -4.16 15.36
N ARG A 18 -0.94 -4.53 15.53
CA ARG A 18 -1.42 -5.29 16.69
C ARG A 18 -1.91 -6.69 16.32
N ARG A 19 -1.80 -7.09 15.06
CA ARG A 19 -2.24 -8.40 14.53
C ARG A 19 -1.46 -9.60 15.09
N SER A 20 -0.20 -9.38 15.49
CA SER A 20 0.69 -10.42 16.02
C SER A 20 1.66 -9.83 17.06
N PRO A 21 2.29 -10.65 17.90
CA PRO A 21 3.35 -10.21 18.81
C PRO A 21 4.56 -9.58 18.09
N ALA A 22 4.95 -10.12 16.92
CA ALA A 22 6.11 -9.64 16.16
C ALA A 22 5.83 -8.27 15.51
N ALA A 23 4.66 -8.08 14.90
CA ALA A 23 4.24 -6.78 14.39
C ALA A 23 4.15 -5.73 15.51
N ALA A 24 3.65 -6.12 16.68
CA ALA A 24 3.57 -5.23 17.83
C ALA A 24 4.95 -4.87 18.40
N ALA A 25 5.91 -5.80 18.35
CA ALA A 25 7.29 -5.51 18.65
C ALA A 25 7.80 -4.46 17.67
N VAL A 26 7.82 -4.73 16.37
CA VAL A 26 8.26 -3.77 15.33
C VAL A 26 7.64 -2.39 15.53
N GLY A 27 6.33 -2.31 15.73
CA GLY A 27 5.64 -1.03 15.98
C GLY A 27 6.17 -0.25 17.19
N ARG A 28 6.50 -0.93 18.30
CA ARG A 28 7.11 -0.26 19.47
C ARG A 28 8.49 0.30 19.16
N LEU A 29 9.36 -0.48 18.52
CA LEU A 29 10.73 -0.04 18.23
C LEU A 29 10.74 1.04 17.14
N ALA A 30 9.85 0.94 16.16
CA ALA A 30 9.68 1.94 15.12
C ALA A 30 9.17 3.27 15.69
N ALA A 31 8.15 3.23 16.56
CA ALA A 31 7.67 4.42 17.26
C ALA A 31 8.78 5.06 18.12
N ALA A 32 9.56 4.25 18.84
CA ALA A 32 10.70 4.72 19.62
C ALA A 32 11.85 5.28 18.76
N SER A 33 11.92 4.90 17.49
CA SER A 33 12.90 5.39 16.50
C SER A 33 12.36 6.57 15.67
N GLY A 34 11.15 7.07 15.98
CA GLY A 34 10.50 8.14 15.25
C GLY A 34 10.09 7.78 13.81
N LEU A 35 10.08 6.50 13.44
CA LEU A 35 9.70 6.04 12.10
C LEU A 35 8.19 6.18 11.88
N PHE A 36 7.81 6.40 10.63
CA PHE A 36 6.43 6.54 10.19
C PHE A 36 6.25 6.05 8.75
N LEU A 37 5.03 6.05 8.25
CA LEU A 37 4.71 5.69 6.88
C LEU A 37 4.26 6.91 6.06
N SER A 38 4.70 6.97 4.81
CA SER A 38 4.20 7.89 3.78
C SER A 38 3.04 7.23 3.02
N HIS A 39 1.99 8.00 2.70
CA HIS A 39 0.88 7.50 1.90
C HIS A 39 1.26 7.44 0.43
N PHE A 40 1.40 6.22 -0.10
CA PHE A 40 1.92 5.97 -1.45
C PHE A 40 1.12 6.69 -2.53
N GLU A 41 -0.21 6.60 -2.48
CA GLU A 41 -1.08 7.20 -3.50
C GLU A 41 -1.05 8.73 -3.49
N TYR A 42 -0.54 9.36 -2.42
CA TYR A 42 -0.49 10.83 -2.28
C TYR A 42 0.92 11.39 -2.53
N ARG A 43 1.88 10.50 -2.74
CA ARG A 43 3.29 10.81 -3.02
C ARG A 43 3.53 10.82 -4.52
N VAL A 44 4.08 11.90 -5.06
CA VAL A 44 4.48 11.94 -6.48
C VAL A 44 5.78 11.16 -6.68
N ALA A 45 5.77 10.19 -7.58
CA ALA A 45 6.99 9.54 -8.04
C ALA A 45 7.72 10.51 -8.99
N MET A 46 8.80 11.14 -8.51
CA MET A 46 9.60 12.03 -9.35
C MET A 46 10.31 11.18 -10.41
N PRO A 47 10.32 11.61 -11.68
CA PRO A 47 11.19 10.99 -12.67
C PRO A 47 12.63 11.03 -12.16
N ALA A 48 13.30 9.88 -12.17
CA ALA A 48 14.74 9.87 -11.88
C ALA A 48 15.50 10.52 -13.05
N PRO A 49 16.59 11.26 -12.76
CA PRO A 49 17.51 11.77 -13.77
C PRO A 49 17.88 10.71 -14.83
N GLU A 50 17.93 11.11 -16.10
CA GLU A 50 18.06 10.14 -17.21
C GLU A 50 19.36 9.33 -17.09
N HIS A 51 20.45 9.97 -16.67
CA HIS A 51 21.74 9.31 -16.45
C HIS A 51 21.75 8.35 -15.25
N TRP A 52 20.75 8.36 -14.39
CA TRP A 52 20.60 7.39 -13.30
C TRP A 52 19.78 6.16 -13.70
N LEU A 53 18.98 6.25 -14.75
CA LEU A 53 18.17 5.12 -15.22
C LEU A 53 19.05 3.98 -15.73
N PRO A 54 18.66 2.71 -15.49
CA PRO A 54 19.45 1.57 -15.91
C PRO A 54 19.49 1.46 -17.44
N ALA A 55 20.70 1.30 -18.00
CA ALA A 55 20.84 0.98 -19.42
C ALA A 55 20.23 -0.39 -19.72
N ASP A 56 19.56 -0.49 -20.87
CA ASP A 56 19.03 -1.73 -21.42
C ASP A 56 18.00 -2.47 -20.54
N ARG A 57 17.43 -1.80 -19.53
CA ARG A 57 16.39 -2.33 -18.63
C ARG A 57 15.21 -1.37 -18.44
N PRO A 58 14.50 -0.99 -19.52
CA PRO A 58 13.33 -0.10 -19.42
C PRO A 58 12.22 -0.68 -18.53
N ASP A 59 12.16 -2.01 -18.39
CA ASP A 59 11.25 -2.72 -17.48
C ASP A 59 11.45 -2.36 -16.00
N LEU A 60 12.65 -1.87 -15.64
CA LEU A 60 13.01 -1.45 -14.28
C LEU A 60 12.90 0.06 -14.08
N GLY A 61 12.51 0.84 -15.09
CA GLY A 61 12.55 2.32 -15.05
C GLY A 61 11.21 3.04 -15.19
N SER A 62 10.15 2.36 -15.66
CA SER A 62 8.88 3.04 -15.96
C SER A 62 8.08 3.43 -14.72
N VAL A 63 7.71 4.71 -14.60
CA VAL A 63 6.65 5.16 -13.70
C VAL A 63 5.32 4.58 -14.17
N ARG A 64 4.44 4.20 -13.23
CA ARG A 64 3.14 3.61 -13.51
C ARG A 64 2.05 4.63 -13.23
N ASP A 65 1.09 4.73 -14.13
CA ASP A 65 -0.07 5.60 -13.97
C ASP A 65 -1.22 4.89 -13.26
N TRP A 66 -2.17 5.69 -12.79
CA TRP A 66 -3.43 5.22 -12.25
C TRP A 66 -4.22 4.41 -13.30
N GLN A 67 -4.69 3.25 -12.88
CA GLN A 67 -5.56 2.39 -13.67
C GLN A 67 -6.70 1.91 -12.79
N ALA A 68 -7.92 2.37 -13.08
CA ALA A 68 -9.12 1.96 -12.36
C ALA A 68 -8.94 2.05 -10.82
N GLY A 69 -8.53 3.22 -10.32
CA GLY A 69 -8.34 3.45 -8.88
C GLY A 69 -7.20 2.66 -8.23
N VAL A 70 -6.33 2.04 -9.02
CA VAL A 70 -5.11 1.37 -8.54
C VAL A 70 -3.91 2.09 -9.12
N LEU A 71 -2.99 2.52 -8.25
CA LEU A 71 -1.68 3.02 -8.64
C LEU A 71 -0.67 1.89 -8.44
N PRO A 72 -0.12 1.27 -9.50
CA PRO A 72 0.84 0.20 -9.33
C PRO A 72 2.19 0.72 -8.80
N GLU A 73 2.76 0.08 -7.80
CA GLU A 73 4.10 0.41 -7.33
C GLU A 73 5.19 -0.17 -8.24
N SER A 74 6.17 0.67 -8.62
CA SER A 74 7.35 0.23 -9.35
C SER A 74 8.35 -0.39 -8.38
N LYS A 75 8.38 -1.73 -8.30
CA LYS A 75 9.13 -2.50 -7.29
C LYS A 75 10.54 -1.99 -6.99
N TYR A 76 11.31 -1.56 -8.00
CA TYR A 76 12.71 -1.14 -7.79
C TYR A 76 12.99 0.34 -8.01
N GLN A 77 11.99 1.16 -8.41
CA GLN A 77 12.13 2.62 -8.48
C GLN A 77 11.42 3.32 -7.33
N GLY A 78 10.23 2.84 -6.96
CA GLY A 78 9.49 3.31 -5.78
C GLY A 78 10.12 2.86 -4.46
N PHE A 79 10.64 1.62 -4.42
CA PHE A 79 11.27 1.06 -3.22
C PHE A 79 12.77 1.38 -3.18
N ARG A 80 13.21 2.11 -2.15
CA ARG A 80 14.60 2.54 -1.96
C ARG A 80 15.04 2.24 -0.55
N ASN A 81 16.12 1.46 -0.40
CA ASN A 81 16.61 1.04 0.92
C ASN A 81 17.17 2.21 1.75
N ASP A 82 17.59 3.29 1.08
CA ASP A 82 18.13 4.51 1.69
C ASP A 82 17.05 5.46 2.24
N VAL A 83 15.77 5.11 2.12
CA VAL A 83 14.65 5.87 2.68
C VAL A 83 14.21 5.22 3.99
N MET A 84 14.33 5.95 5.09
CA MET A 84 13.94 5.48 6.43
C MET A 84 12.43 5.54 6.68
N ILE A 85 11.68 6.24 5.83
CA ILE A 85 10.22 6.35 5.89
C ILE A 85 9.61 5.19 5.08
N GLY A 86 8.78 4.37 5.72
CA GLY A 86 8.11 3.27 5.03
C GLY A 86 6.98 3.73 4.11
N SER A 87 6.54 2.86 3.21
CA SER A 87 5.43 3.13 2.30
C SER A 87 4.11 2.50 2.79
N PHE A 88 3.07 3.31 2.98
CA PHE A 88 1.70 2.82 3.13
C PHE A 88 1.01 2.79 1.77
N HIS A 89 0.91 1.59 1.20
CA HIS A 89 0.20 1.35 -0.06
C HIS A 89 -1.17 0.69 0.18
N PRO A 90 -2.31 1.34 -0.11
CA PRO A 90 -3.65 0.78 0.17
C PRO A 90 -3.93 -0.57 -0.49
N GLY A 91 -3.34 -0.84 -1.65
CA GLY A 91 -3.39 -2.16 -2.33
C GLY A 91 -2.59 -3.31 -1.68
N HIS A 92 -1.75 -3.05 -0.67
CA HIS A 92 -0.96 -4.10 0.00
C HIS A 92 -1.72 -4.76 1.16
N ARG A 93 -1.20 -5.91 1.63
CA ARG A 93 -1.76 -6.62 2.79
C ARG A 93 -1.42 -5.89 4.09
N ALA A 94 -2.20 -6.09 5.15
CA ALA A 94 -1.92 -5.47 6.45
C ALA A 94 -0.53 -5.85 7.03
N LYS A 95 0.03 -7.02 6.67
CA LYS A 95 1.40 -7.41 7.04
C LYS A 95 2.46 -6.41 6.56
N TRP A 96 2.16 -5.69 5.48
CA TRP A 96 3.08 -4.77 4.82
C TRP A 96 3.49 -3.61 5.72
N THR A 97 2.61 -3.13 6.62
CA THR A 97 2.96 -2.05 7.56
C THR A 97 4.14 -2.41 8.46
N ALA A 98 4.12 -3.59 9.08
CA ALA A 98 5.23 -4.02 9.92
C ALA A 98 6.48 -4.34 9.08
N HIS A 99 6.30 -4.87 7.87
CA HIS A 99 7.39 -5.12 6.93
C HIS A 99 8.13 -3.83 6.55
N GLU A 100 7.42 -2.79 6.13
CA GLU A 100 7.98 -1.48 5.75
C GLU A 100 8.69 -0.79 6.91
N LEU A 101 8.12 -0.84 8.12
CA LEU A 101 8.79 -0.28 9.29
C LEU A 101 10.03 -1.10 9.67
N CYS A 102 10.04 -2.41 9.40
CA CYS A 102 11.18 -3.26 9.66
C CYS A 102 12.38 -2.90 8.78
N HIS A 103 12.16 -2.45 7.54
CA HIS A 103 13.20 -1.87 6.69
C HIS A 103 13.92 -0.71 7.37
N GLY A 104 13.16 0.27 7.87
CA GLY A 104 13.74 1.40 8.63
C GLY A 104 14.45 0.97 9.93
N LEU A 105 14.03 -0.13 10.56
CA LEU A 105 14.69 -0.64 11.78
C LEU A 105 16.01 -1.36 11.51
N VAL A 106 16.14 -2.00 10.35
CA VAL A 106 17.37 -2.68 9.89
C VAL A 106 18.33 -1.67 9.29
N GLY A 107 17.81 -0.78 8.44
CA GLY A 107 18.59 0.20 7.70
C GLY A 107 19.21 -0.36 6.43
N PHE A 108 20.21 0.33 5.90
CA PHE A 108 20.88 0.01 4.64
C PHE A 108 22.39 0.15 4.74
N ALA A 109 23.12 -0.54 3.85
CA ALA A 109 24.56 -0.40 3.75
C ALA A 109 24.98 0.32 2.47
N TRP A 110 25.85 1.31 2.62
CA TRP A 110 26.47 2.03 1.52
C TRP A 110 27.84 2.58 1.92
N ARG A 111 28.78 2.61 0.97
CA ARG A 111 30.06 3.30 1.11
C ARG A 111 30.57 3.79 -0.24
N PRO A 112 31.43 4.82 -0.28
CA PRO A 112 32.07 5.27 -1.51
C PRO A 112 32.83 4.14 -2.21
N GLY A 113 32.69 4.03 -3.54
CA GLY A 113 33.38 3.02 -4.34
C GLY A 113 32.93 1.58 -4.09
N ALA A 114 31.77 1.36 -3.49
CA ALA A 114 31.18 0.03 -3.36
C ALA A 114 30.93 -0.59 -4.76
N SER A 115 31.12 -1.91 -4.87
CA SER A 115 30.86 -2.63 -6.11
C SER A 115 29.37 -2.99 -6.25
N ASN A 116 28.94 -3.34 -7.46
CA ASN A 116 27.58 -3.84 -7.69
C ASN A 116 27.28 -5.10 -6.84
N LEU A 117 28.27 -5.95 -6.58
CA LEU A 117 28.11 -7.10 -5.69
C LEU A 117 27.84 -6.65 -4.24
N PHE A 118 28.51 -5.59 -3.77
CA PHE A 118 28.24 -4.99 -2.47
C PHE A 118 26.80 -4.48 -2.41
N HIS A 119 26.37 -3.66 -3.39
CA HIS A 119 25.01 -3.11 -3.40
C HIS A 119 23.94 -4.20 -3.48
N ALA A 120 24.15 -5.23 -4.30
CA ALA A 120 23.23 -6.36 -4.39
C ALA A 120 23.14 -7.12 -3.06
N THR A 121 24.28 -7.32 -2.39
CA THR A 121 24.32 -8.01 -1.09
C THR A 121 23.72 -7.15 0.02
N ALA A 122 23.96 -5.84 0.02
CA ALA A 122 23.35 -4.89 0.94
C ALA A 122 21.83 -4.88 0.81
N ALA A 123 21.31 -4.81 -0.42
CA ALA A 123 19.87 -4.86 -0.67
C ALA A 123 19.24 -6.18 -0.22
N ARG A 124 19.90 -7.31 -0.53
CA ARG A 124 19.50 -8.64 -0.03
C ARG A 124 19.41 -8.68 1.51
N LEU A 125 20.39 -8.08 2.20
CA LEU A 125 20.43 -8.05 3.66
C LEU A 125 19.35 -7.13 4.24
N SER A 126 19.12 -5.95 3.66
CA SER A 126 18.04 -5.05 4.09
C SER A 126 16.65 -5.71 4.00
N GLU A 127 16.42 -6.54 2.99
CA GLU A 127 15.17 -7.30 2.80
C GLU A 127 15.06 -8.56 3.71
N LEU A 128 16.18 -9.06 4.22
CA LEU A 128 16.24 -10.36 4.90
C LEU A 128 15.28 -10.46 6.10
N LEU A 129 15.39 -9.52 7.05
CA LEU A 129 14.55 -9.55 8.24
C LEU A 129 13.09 -9.13 7.97
N PRO A 130 12.79 -8.12 7.13
CA PRO A 130 11.42 -7.83 6.70
C PRO A 130 10.71 -9.01 6.05
N VAL A 131 11.40 -9.82 5.23
CA VAL A 131 10.84 -11.06 4.65
C VAL A 131 10.65 -12.14 5.70
N ALA A 132 11.65 -12.32 6.58
CA ALA A 132 11.54 -13.28 7.68
C ALA A 132 10.35 -12.95 8.61
N LEU A 133 10.15 -11.66 8.88
CA LEU A 133 8.99 -11.14 9.60
C LEU A 133 7.70 -11.50 8.87
N PHE A 134 7.59 -11.17 7.58
CA PHE A 134 6.36 -11.35 6.82
C PHE A 134 5.89 -12.82 6.77
N TYR A 135 6.80 -13.75 6.46
CA TYR A 135 6.46 -15.15 6.19
C TYR A 135 6.56 -16.08 7.40
N PHE A 136 7.25 -15.67 8.48
CA PHE A 136 7.45 -16.53 9.65
C PHE A 136 7.09 -15.83 10.97
N PHE A 137 7.80 -14.76 11.36
CA PHE A 137 7.61 -14.20 12.70
C PHE A 137 6.22 -13.59 12.91
N ASP A 138 5.63 -13.01 11.87
CA ASP A 138 4.27 -12.48 11.89
C ASP A 138 3.19 -13.56 11.71
N GLU A 139 3.54 -14.82 11.45
CA GLU A 139 2.60 -15.95 11.54
C GLU A 139 2.43 -16.43 12.99
N ALA A 140 3.46 -16.28 13.82
CA ALA A 140 3.39 -16.64 15.23
C ALA A 140 2.34 -15.79 15.98
N GLY A 141 1.29 -16.44 16.46
CA GLY A 141 0.17 -15.79 17.15
C GLY A 141 -0.82 -15.08 16.23
N LEU A 142 -0.71 -15.22 14.89
CA LEU A 142 -1.62 -14.57 13.97
C LEU A 142 -2.96 -15.31 13.86
N ARG A 143 -4.05 -14.56 13.99
CA ARG A 143 -5.40 -15.10 13.80
C ARG A 143 -5.72 -15.27 12.31
N ARG A 144 -6.23 -16.46 11.94
CA ARG A 144 -6.70 -16.81 10.60
C ARG A 144 -8.19 -17.15 10.63
N CYS A 145 -8.84 -17.13 9.46
CA CYS A 145 -10.20 -17.66 9.33
C CYS A 145 -10.20 -19.19 9.53
N PRO A 146 -11.37 -19.81 9.78
CA PRO A 146 -11.48 -21.26 10.01
C PRO A 146 -10.86 -22.12 8.90
N ASP A 147 -10.99 -21.71 7.63
CA ASP A 147 -10.49 -22.48 6.47
C ASP A 147 -8.95 -22.52 6.37
N HIS A 148 -8.28 -21.53 6.98
CA HIS A 148 -6.83 -21.38 6.91
C HIS A 148 -6.15 -21.53 8.27
N ALA A 149 -6.90 -21.82 9.33
CA ALA A 149 -6.34 -22.07 10.65
C ALA A 149 -5.45 -23.33 10.61
N GLY A 150 -4.17 -23.18 10.96
CA GLY A 150 -3.19 -24.27 10.92
C GLY A 150 -2.66 -24.65 9.53
N ALA A 151 -3.05 -23.95 8.46
CA ALA A 151 -2.65 -24.25 7.08
C ALA A 151 -1.30 -23.64 6.64
N GLY A 152 -0.59 -22.97 7.55
CA GLY A 152 0.67 -22.26 7.26
C GLY A 152 0.50 -20.87 6.62
N PRO A 153 1.60 -20.22 6.20
CA PRO A 153 1.57 -18.91 5.58
C PRO A 153 0.90 -18.95 4.21
N LEU A 154 0.11 -17.91 3.93
CA LEU A 154 -0.51 -17.70 2.63
C LEU A 154 0.50 -17.07 1.65
N PHE A 155 1.34 -17.90 1.03
CA PHE A 155 2.29 -17.47 0.00
C PHE A 155 1.56 -16.94 -1.23
N GLY A 156 1.63 -15.63 -1.47
CA GLY A 156 1.06 -14.98 -2.66
C GLY A 156 -0.47 -15.06 -2.78
N ARG A 157 -1.19 -15.54 -1.76
CA ARG A 157 -2.66 -15.65 -1.76
C ARG A 157 -3.27 -14.62 -0.82
N TYR A 158 -4.24 -13.87 -1.33
CA TYR A 158 -5.09 -12.98 -0.53
C TYR A 158 -6.33 -13.74 -0.03
N CYS A 159 -6.70 -13.53 1.23
CA CYS A 159 -7.95 -14.02 1.79
C CYS A 159 -8.54 -12.94 2.69
N ARG A 160 -9.68 -12.36 2.26
CA ARG A 160 -10.37 -11.29 2.98
C ARG A 160 -10.73 -11.69 4.41
N ALA A 161 -11.32 -12.89 4.59
CA ALA A 161 -11.69 -13.40 5.91
C ALA A 161 -10.48 -13.55 6.85
N CYS A 162 -9.29 -13.85 6.32
CA CYS A 162 -8.06 -13.86 7.14
C CYS A 162 -7.62 -12.46 7.56
N GLU A 163 -7.71 -11.44 6.69
CA GLU A 163 -7.36 -10.06 7.07
C GLU A 163 -8.36 -9.52 8.10
N GLU A 164 -9.66 -9.80 7.94
CA GLU A 164 -10.71 -9.44 8.93
C GLU A 164 -10.50 -10.14 10.27
N ALA A 165 -10.17 -11.44 10.26
CA ALA A 165 -9.85 -12.18 11.48
C ALA A 165 -8.63 -11.57 12.19
N ALA A 166 -7.60 -11.16 11.46
CA ALA A 166 -6.39 -10.56 12.03
C ALA A 166 -6.65 -9.20 12.73
N MET A 167 -7.71 -8.47 12.34
CA MET A 167 -8.11 -7.21 13.01
C MET A 167 -8.53 -7.42 14.47
N GLN A 168 -8.92 -8.65 14.84
CA GLN A 168 -9.29 -9.00 16.22
C GLN A 168 -8.07 -9.14 17.15
N GLY A 169 -6.87 -8.94 16.62
CA GLY A 169 -5.61 -9.11 17.34
C GLY A 169 -5.14 -10.57 17.37
N PRO A 170 -4.04 -10.83 18.11
CA PRO A 170 -3.39 -12.13 18.10
C PRO A 170 -4.25 -13.21 18.75
N LEU A 171 -3.87 -14.46 18.54
CA LEU A 171 -4.34 -15.60 19.31
C LEU A 171 -3.82 -15.49 20.75
N GLU A 172 -4.68 -15.80 21.73
CA GLU A 172 -4.27 -15.88 23.14
C GLU A 172 -3.23 -17.00 23.36
N ARG A 173 -3.41 -18.09 22.61
CA ARG A 173 -2.50 -19.23 22.59
C ARG A 173 -2.38 -19.75 21.16
N ASP A 174 -1.16 -19.74 20.66
CA ASP A 174 -0.81 -20.37 19.39
C ASP A 174 0.14 -21.55 19.67
N PRO A 175 -0.28 -22.80 19.44
CA PRO A 175 0.58 -23.97 19.64
C PRO A 175 1.78 -24.00 18.68
N ASP A 176 1.70 -23.34 17.53
CA ASP A 176 2.71 -23.37 16.48
C ASP A 176 3.67 -22.17 16.54
N ALA A 177 3.46 -21.22 17.45
CA ALA A 177 4.27 -20.01 17.57
C ALA A 177 5.78 -20.31 17.68
N ALA A 178 6.15 -21.31 18.48
CA ALA A 178 7.56 -21.71 18.63
C ALA A 178 8.14 -22.29 17.31
N SER A 179 7.33 -23.03 16.54
CA SER A 179 7.71 -23.56 15.24
C SER A 179 7.95 -22.43 14.24
N TRP A 180 7.06 -21.44 14.19
CA TRP A 180 7.22 -20.26 13.32
C TRP A 180 8.49 -19.47 13.64
N MET A 181 8.75 -19.23 14.93
CA MET A 181 9.97 -18.56 15.37
C MET A 181 11.24 -19.35 14.99
N ALA A 182 11.22 -20.68 15.13
CA ALA A 182 12.34 -21.53 14.74
C ALA A 182 12.57 -21.51 13.22
N GLN A 183 11.52 -21.62 12.41
CA GLN A 183 11.61 -21.56 10.95
C GLN A 183 12.16 -20.21 10.45
N GLY A 184 11.69 -19.09 11.03
CA GLY A 184 12.20 -17.76 10.68
C GLY A 184 13.69 -17.61 10.99
N ARG A 185 14.16 -18.12 12.14
CA ARG A 185 15.59 -18.15 12.48
C ARG A 185 16.41 -19.04 11.56
N GLU A 186 15.86 -20.19 11.15
CA GLU A 186 16.52 -21.07 10.18
C GLU A 186 16.67 -20.38 8.82
N PHE A 187 15.61 -19.71 8.35
CA PHE A 187 15.64 -18.93 7.11
C PHE A 187 16.73 -17.85 7.15
N VAL A 188 16.77 -17.02 8.21
CA VAL A 188 17.79 -15.97 8.39
C VAL A 188 19.20 -16.56 8.41
N THR A 189 19.44 -17.57 9.25
CA THR A 189 20.76 -18.23 9.35
C THR A 189 21.24 -18.75 7.99
N ARG A 190 20.34 -19.39 7.23
CA ARG A 190 20.69 -19.97 5.93
C ARG A 190 20.99 -18.92 4.87
N GLU A 191 20.32 -17.78 4.90
CA GLU A 191 20.60 -16.65 4.04
C GLU A 191 21.93 -15.98 4.41
N LEU A 192 22.23 -15.81 5.70
CA LEU A 192 23.52 -15.28 6.17
C LEU A 192 24.69 -16.19 5.79
N ASP A 193 24.53 -17.52 5.84
CA ASP A 193 25.52 -18.47 5.31
C ASP A 193 25.80 -18.23 3.81
N ALA A 194 24.75 -17.97 3.04
CA ALA A 194 24.85 -17.76 1.60
C ALA A 194 25.48 -16.40 1.28
N VAL A 195 25.20 -15.37 2.07
CA VAL A 195 25.90 -14.08 2.03
C VAL A 195 27.38 -14.26 2.36
N THR A 196 27.72 -14.99 3.43
CA THR A 196 29.11 -15.28 3.80
C THR A 196 29.87 -15.99 2.67
N LYS A 197 29.23 -16.97 2.01
CA LYS A 197 29.80 -17.62 0.82
C LYS A 197 29.94 -16.67 -0.36
N THR A 198 28.97 -15.78 -0.57
CA THR A 198 29.01 -14.75 -1.61
C THR A 198 30.22 -13.84 -1.44
N LEU A 199 30.44 -13.32 -0.23
CA LEU A 199 31.56 -12.45 0.10
C LEU A 199 32.90 -13.16 -0.07
N ARG A 200 33.01 -14.40 0.40
CA ARG A 200 34.24 -15.20 0.27
C ARG A 200 34.59 -15.54 -1.17
N LEU A 201 33.60 -15.84 -2.01
CA LEU A 201 33.82 -16.29 -3.39
C LEU A 201 33.80 -15.16 -4.42
N GLY A 202 33.38 -13.95 -4.04
CA GLY A 202 33.25 -12.81 -4.96
C GLY A 202 32.16 -12.99 -6.02
N ARG A 203 31.17 -13.86 -5.78
CA ARG A 203 30.04 -14.09 -6.70
C ARG A 203 28.75 -14.38 -5.94
N PRO A 204 27.56 -13.98 -6.46
CA PRO A 204 26.29 -14.24 -5.79
C PRO A 204 26.03 -15.74 -5.60
N ILE A 205 25.62 -16.11 -4.38
CA ILE A 205 25.16 -17.46 -4.03
C ILE A 205 23.70 -17.36 -3.61
N ALA A 206 22.81 -17.83 -4.48
CA ALA A 206 21.38 -17.94 -4.19
C ALA A 206 21.11 -19.14 -3.27
N ARG A 207 20.09 -19.02 -2.42
CA ARG A 207 19.60 -20.11 -1.57
C ARG A 207 18.07 -20.03 -1.43
N PRO A 208 17.32 -20.22 -2.53
CA PRO A 208 15.89 -19.99 -2.54
C PRO A 208 15.17 -20.84 -1.47
N TRP A 209 14.14 -20.25 -0.85
CA TRP A 209 13.27 -20.91 0.11
C TRP A 209 11.84 -20.87 -0.41
N ALA A 210 11.34 -22.02 -0.88
CA ALA A 210 10.08 -22.09 -1.63
C ALA A 210 10.09 -21.10 -2.81
N ALA A 211 9.23 -20.07 -2.77
CA ALA A 211 9.15 -19.03 -3.79
C ALA A 211 10.02 -17.78 -3.50
N LEU A 212 10.78 -17.76 -2.40
CA LEU A 212 11.57 -16.62 -1.97
C LEU A 212 13.01 -16.72 -2.49
N ASP A 213 13.48 -15.70 -3.21
CA ASP A 213 14.88 -15.59 -3.67
C ASP A 213 15.40 -14.16 -3.48
N LEU A 214 15.95 -13.90 -2.28
CA LEU A 214 16.50 -12.58 -1.93
C LEU A 214 17.79 -12.25 -2.71
N CYS A 215 18.47 -13.26 -3.25
CA CYS A 215 19.65 -13.03 -4.08
C CYS A 215 19.24 -12.41 -5.42
N SER A 216 18.17 -12.94 -6.04
CA SER A 216 17.58 -12.36 -7.24
C SER A 216 17.08 -10.93 -7.00
N ASP A 217 16.37 -10.70 -5.89
CA ASP A 217 15.88 -9.36 -5.55
C ASP A 217 17.01 -8.34 -5.32
N GLY A 218 18.07 -8.74 -4.61
CA GLY A 218 19.26 -7.90 -4.44
C GLY A 218 19.95 -7.56 -5.76
N LEU A 219 20.06 -8.53 -6.68
CA LEU A 219 20.64 -8.30 -8.02
C LEU A 219 19.77 -7.35 -8.86
N ALA A 220 18.44 -7.52 -8.82
CA ALA A 220 17.52 -6.63 -9.52
C ALA A 220 17.56 -5.21 -8.98
N TYR A 221 17.62 -5.04 -7.65
CA TYR A 221 17.80 -3.73 -7.03
C TYR A 221 19.11 -3.06 -7.45
N ALA A 222 20.23 -3.78 -7.36
CA ALA A 222 21.52 -3.24 -7.79
C ALA A 222 21.52 -2.88 -9.28
N ALA A 223 20.90 -3.70 -10.13
CA ALA A 223 20.77 -3.40 -11.55
C ALA A 223 19.94 -2.13 -11.81
N ALA A 224 18.84 -1.92 -11.08
CA ALA A 224 18.00 -0.74 -11.19
C ALA A 224 18.66 0.54 -10.66
N GLN A 225 19.48 0.41 -9.60
CA GLN A 225 19.94 1.54 -8.79
C GLN A 225 21.44 1.84 -8.89
N ALA A 226 22.23 1.00 -9.57
CA ALA A 226 23.70 1.11 -9.57
C ALA A 226 24.22 2.49 -9.99
N ARG A 227 23.65 3.11 -11.03
CA ARG A 227 24.11 4.42 -11.50
C ARG A 227 23.87 5.51 -10.46
N ARG A 228 22.66 5.55 -9.89
CA ARG A 228 22.31 6.43 -8.76
C ARG A 228 23.22 6.21 -7.56
N LEU A 229 23.38 4.96 -7.11
CA LEU A 229 24.17 4.62 -5.92
C LEU A 229 25.67 4.94 -6.05
N ASN A 230 26.17 5.07 -7.28
CA ASN A 230 27.56 5.46 -7.58
C ASN A 230 27.69 6.95 -7.98
N SER A 231 26.61 7.72 -7.99
CA SER A 231 26.65 9.16 -8.33
C SER A 231 27.27 10.00 -7.22
N GLU A 232 27.84 11.15 -7.59
CA GLU A 232 28.39 12.11 -6.64
C GLU A 232 27.28 12.72 -5.75
N ALA A 233 26.11 13.02 -6.33
CA ALA A 233 24.95 13.48 -5.56
C ALA A 233 24.51 12.47 -4.50
N PHE A 234 24.41 11.18 -4.82
CA PHE A 234 24.06 10.18 -3.82
C PHE A 234 25.13 10.06 -2.73
N ALA A 235 26.41 10.10 -3.10
CA ALA A 235 27.50 10.08 -2.12
C ALA A 235 27.42 11.28 -1.16
N ARG A 236 27.12 12.47 -1.67
CA ARG A 236 26.94 13.67 -0.87
C ARG A 236 25.70 13.60 -0.01
N TYR A 237 24.57 13.18 -0.56
CA TYR A 237 23.32 12.95 0.18
C TYR A 237 23.54 12.05 1.40
N VAL A 238 24.14 10.87 1.19
CA VAL A 238 24.42 9.91 2.27
C VAL A 238 25.43 10.46 3.28
N THR A 239 26.36 11.30 2.85
CA THR A 239 27.37 11.89 3.74
C THR A 239 26.80 13.02 4.60
N GLN A 240 25.93 13.86 4.04
CA GLN A 240 25.36 15.03 4.72
C GLN A 240 24.15 14.66 5.60
N PHE A 241 23.27 13.77 5.13
CA PHE A 241 21.97 13.55 5.76
C PHE A 241 21.87 12.22 6.52
N HIS A 242 22.80 11.29 6.33
CA HIS A 242 22.79 9.98 6.99
C HIS A 242 23.97 9.77 7.93
N HIS A 243 23.71 9.19 9.11
CA HIS A 243 24.74 8.92 10.13
C HIS A 243 24.82 7.41 10.41
N PRO A 244 26.02 6.85 10.68
CA PRO A 244 26.19 5.43 11.02
C PRO A 244 25.27 4.93 12.14
N ASP A 245 25.02 5.76 13.15
CA ASP A 245 24.15 5.41 14.27
C ASP A 245 22.65 5.56 13.99
N ARG A 246 22.25 5.86 12.74
CA ARG A 246 20.88 6.21 12.34
C ARG A 246 20.42 5.43 11.11
N GLY A 247 20.70 4.13 11.07
CA GLY A 247 20.22 3.21 10.03
C GLY A 247 21.11 3.11 8.78
N ARG A 248 22.20 3.87 8.69
CA ARG A 248 23.20 3.71 7.63
C ARG A 248 24.35 2.84 8.13
N HIS A 249 24.76 1.85 7.36
CA HIS A 249 25.91 1.00 7.67
C HIS A 249 27.04 1.23 6.67
N ALA A 250 28.28 1.32 7.13
CA ALA A 250 29.45 1.50 6.27
C ALA A 250 29.92 0.17 5.63
N ASP A 251 29.52 -0.96 6.21
CA ASP A 251 29.88 -2.30 5.78
C ASP A 251 28.74 -3.29 6.04
N LEU A 252 28.88 -4.48 5.45
CA LEU A 252 27.86 -5.52 5.51
C LEU A 252 27.84 -6.23 6.87
N ASP A 253 28.96 -6.29 7.59
CA ASP A 253 29.05 -6.95 8.89
C ASP A 253 28.26 -6.18 9.96
N SER A 254 28.30 -4.85 9.91
CA SER A 254 27.51 -3.96 10.76
C SER A 254 26.01 -4.12 10.50
N LEU A 255 25.62 -4.25 9.22
CA LEU A 255 24.24 -4.51 8.82
C LEU A 255 23.77 -5.90 9.29
N ILE A 256 24.60 -6.94 9.13
CA ILE A 256 24.33 -8.29 9.64
C ILE A 256 24.14 -8.26 11.15
N THR A 257 25.05 -7.60 11.89
CA THR A 257 24.96 -7.45 13.35
C THR A 257 23.64 -6.80 13.76
N ARG A 258 23.19 -5.77 13.02
CA ARG A 258 21.90 -5.12 13.29
C ARG A 258 20.73 -6.07 13.02
N ILE A 259 20.76 -6.83 11.93
CA ILE A 259 19.74 -7.82 11.60
C ILE A 259 19.61 -8.87 12.72
N GLU A 260 20.73 -9.43 13.17
CA GLU A 260 20.76 -10.42 14.25
C GLU A 260 20.23 -9.82 15.56
N THR A 261 20.65 -8.59 15.90
CA THR A 261 20.19 -7.88 17.10
C THR A 261 18.67 -7.67 17.10
N VAL A 262 18.11 -7.20 15.98
CA VAL A 262 16.67 -6.96 15.87
C VAL A 262 15.91 -8.28 15.84
N MET A 263 16.41 -9.31 15.14
CA MET A 263 15.82 -10.65 15.14
C MET A 263 15.76 -11.24 16.56
N ASP A 264 16.85 -11.20 17.31
CA ASP A 264 16.90 -11.75 18.67
C ASP A 264 15.93 -11.03 19.60
N TRP A 265 15.80 -9.72 19.46
CA TRP A 265 14.79 -8.97 20.20
C TRP A 265 13.35 -9.32 19.78
N LEU A 266 13.06 -9.46 18.48
CA LEU A 266 11.75 -9.90 17.98
C LEU A 266 11.36 -11.28 18.52
N CYS A 267 12.34 -12.17 18.64
CA CYS A 267 12.16 -13.51 19.18
C CYS A 267 12.31 -13.58 20.72
N GLY A 268 12.44 -12.45 21.42
CA GLY A 268 12.45 -12.38 22.89
C GLY A 268 13.73 -12.85 23.58
N THR A 269 14.85 -13.02 22.85
CA THR A 269 16.13 -13.49 23.40
C THR A 269 17.20 -12.40 23.52
N GLY A 270 16.89 -11.16 23.15
CA GLY A 270 17.83 -10.03 23.20
C GLY A 270 17.15 -8.66 23.36
N SER A 271 17.91 -7.60 23.11
CA SER A 271 17.44 -6.21 23.14
C SER A 271 17.91 -5.46 21.91
N ALA A 272 17.00 -4.71 21.28
CA ALA A 272 17.32 -3.81 20.19
C ALA A 272 17.14 -2.36 20.64
N SER A 273 18.18 -1.54 20.43
CA SER A 273 18.12 -0.11 20.69
C SER A 273 17.38 0.62 19.56
N PRO A 274 16.50 1.59 19.88
CA PRO A 274 15.90 2.46 18.87
C PRO A 274 16.98 3.33 18.21
N TRP A 275 16.69 3.83 17.00
CA TRP A 275 17.54 4.84 16.39
C TRP A 275 17.43 6.17 17.15
N PRO A 276 18.53 6.89 17.41
CA PRO A 276 18.53 8.20 18.06
C PRO A 276 18.12 9.28 17.05
N ALA A 277 16.86 9.25 16.65
CA ALA A 277 16.26 10.10 15.64
C ALA A 277 14.80 10.44 15.96
N ASN A 278 14.23 11.37 15.20
CA ASN A 278 12.85 11.81 15.33
C ASN A 278 12.21 11.94 13.95
N PRO A 279 10.88 12.11 13.85
CA PRO A 279 10.20 12.23 12.56
C PRO A 279 10.73 13.37 11.69
N ALA A 280 11.07 14.53 12.26
CA ALA A 280 11.56 15.69 11.51
C ALA A 280 12.86 15.37 10.76
N LEU A 281 13.79 14.66 11.40
CA LEU A 281 15.03 14.24 10.75
C LEU A 281 14.77 13.34 9.54
N TRP A 282 13.82 12.41 9.63
CA TRP A 282 13.47 11.52 8.51
C TRP A 282 12.83 12.28 7.36
N LYS A 283 11.97 13.27 7.66
CA LYS A 283 11.43 14.18 6.63
C LYS A 283 12.53 14.95 5.92
N VAL A 284 13.50 15.47 6.67
CA VAL A 284 14.66 16.18 6.11
C VAL A 284 15.44 15.29 5.15
N GLN A 285 15.69 14.03 5.51
CA GLN A 285 16.36 13.07 4.63
C GLN A 285 15.59 12.80 3.34
N ASP A 286 14.27 12.63 3.41
CA ASP A 286 13.45 12.35 2.23
C ASP A 286 13.34 13.59 1.32
N VAL A 287 13.12 14.77 1.90
CA VAL A 287 13.04 16.03 1.14
C VAL A 287 14.39 16.44 0.56
N ALA A 288 15.49 16.29 1.30
CA ALA A 288 16.82 16.54 0.75
C ALA A 288 17.09 15.70 -0.50
N TRP A 289 16.65 14.44 -0.50
CA TRP A 289 16.80 13.59 -1.68
C TRP A 289 16.02 14.12 -2.89
N ARG A 290 14.78 14.62 -2.71
CA ARG A 290 14.02 15.25 -3.79
C ARG A 290 14.73 16.47 -4.38
N LEU A 291 15.37 17.26 -3.52
CA LEU A 291 16.15 18.41 -3.95
C LEU A 291 17.41 17.99 -4.71
N PHE A 292 18.10 16.92 -4.31
CA PHE A 292 19.19 16.34 -5.09
C PHE A 292 18.73 15.83 -6.46
N GLU A 293 17.57 15.17 -6.55
CA GLU A 293 16.98 14.74 -7.82
C GLU A 293 16.78 15.92 -8.78
N VAL A 294 16.24 17.03 -8.28
CA VAL A 294 16.07 18.24 -9.11
C VAL A 294 17.42 18.85 -9.46
N MET A 295 18.33 18.98 -8.48
CA MET A 295 19.62 19.64 -8.66
C MET A 295 20.47 18.97 -9.76
N GLU A 296 20.40 17.65 -9.90
CA GLU A 296 21.13 16.86 -10.92
C GLU A 296 20.68 17.13 -12.36
N GLU A 297 19.49 17.70 -12.54
CA GLU A 297 18.95 18.12 -13.84
C GLU A 297 19.07 19.65 -14.03
N THR A 298 19.87 20.32 -13.19
CA THR A 298 20.09 21.77 -13.25
C THR A 298 21.57 22.11 -13.35
N GLU A 299 21.86 23.26 -13.97
CA GLU A 299 23.22 23.79 -14.14
C GLU A 299 23.30 25.27 -13.74
N GLY A 300 24.52 25.81 -13.67
CA GLY A 300 24.76 27.25 -13.51
C GLY A 300 24.31 27.81 -12.15
N GLU A 301 23.67 28.99 -12.19
CA GLU A 301 23.27 29.73 -10.98
C GLU A 301 22.22 28.97 -10.16
N LEU A 302 21.22 28.39 -10.83
CA LEU A 302 20.17 27.60 -10.17
C LEU A 302 20.75 26.42 -9.39
N HIS A 303 21.69 25.68 -10.00
CA HIS A 303 22.39 24.59 -9.33
C HIS A 303 23.07 25.09 -8.06
N GLY A 304 23.80 26.20 -8.13
CA GLY A 304 24.49 26.79 -6.98
C GLY A 304 23.57 27.36 -5.88
N GLU A 305 22.33 27.72 -6.20
CA GLU A 305 21.31 28.11 -5.21
C GLU A 305 20.68 26.90 -4.52
N LEU A 306 20.32 25.85 -5.28
CA LEU A 306 19.83 24.58 -4.72
C LEU A 306 20.89 23.92 -3.83
N ASP A 307 22.15 23.97 -4.27
CA ASP A 307 23.33 23.51 -3.55
C ASP A 307 23.43 24.17 -2.15
N ARG A 308 23.32 25.50 -2.12
CA ARG A 308 23.31 26.26 -0.86
C ARG A 308 22.08 25.98 -0.01
N ALA A 309 20.92 25.71 -0.60
CA ALA A 309 19.72 25.33 0.12
C ALA A 309 19.91 23.99 0.83
N LEU A 310 20.51 23.01 0.16
CA LEU A 310 20.86 21.70 0.71
C LEU A 310 21.85 21.82 1.87
N ASP A 311 22.89 22.64 1.74
CA ASP A 311 23.86 22.85 2.82
C ASP A 311 23.22 23.51 4.05
N ARG A 312 22.31 24.48 3.85
CA ARG A 312 21.52 25.08 4.96
C ARG A 312 20.62 24.05 5.63
N LEU A 313 19.95 23.20 4.86
CA LEU A 313 19.09 22.13 5.37
C LEU A 313 19.90 21.09 6.17
N ALA A 314 21.10 20.73 5.71
CA ALA A 314 21.99 19.82 6.43
C ALA A 314 22.49 20.44 7.75
N ALA A 315 22.74 21.75 7.77
CA ALA A 315 23.15 22.48 8.98
C ALA A 315 22.02 22.59 10.02
N ASN A 316 20.76 22.63 9.58
CA ASN A 316 19.57 22.74 10.43
C ASN A 316 18.55 21.61 10.11
N PRO A 317 18.82 20.34 10.48
CA PRO A 317 18.01 19.19 10.09
C PRO A 317 16.77 19.03 10.97
N ASP A 318 15.90 20.05 10.97
CA ASP A 318 14.64 20.11 11.70
C ASP A 318 13.50 20.71 10.85
N GLU A 319 12.32 20.91 11.45
CA GLU A 319 11.16 21.48 10.76
C GLU A 319 11.38 22.93 10.30
N THR A 320 12.27 23.69 10.96
CA THR A 320 12.60 25.07 10.56
C THR A 320 13.44 25.05 9.29
N GLY A 321 14.52 24.26 9.28
CA GLY A 321 15.35 24.11 8.07
C GLY A 321 14.55 23.54 6.90
N LEU A 322 13.62 22.64 7.17
CA LEU A 322 12.70 22.10 6.17
C LEU A 322 11.80 23.18 5.56
N ALA A 323 11.18 24.02 6.38
CA ALA A 323 10.36 25.14 5.92
C ALA A 323 11.19 26.15 5.10
N GLU A 324 12.42 26.46 5.53
CA GLU A 324 13.34 27.35 4.81
C GLU A 324 13.75 26.78 3.43
N ALA A 325 14.01 25.48 3.35
CA ALA A 325 14.33 24.80 2.10
C ALA A 325 13.15 24.85 1.12
N ILE A 326 11.94 24.59 1.61
CA ILE A 326 10.69 24.71 0.82
C ILE A 326 10.49 26.14 0.30
N ALA A 327 10.64 27.14 1.18
CA ALA A 327 10.50 28.54 0.80
C ALA A 327 11.56 28.97 -0.23
N THR A 328 12.80 28.51 -0.06
CA THR A 328 13.88 28.75 -1.03
C THR A 328 13.53 28.14 -2.39
N TYR A 329 13.07 26.87 -2.42
CA TYR A 329 12.72 26.20 -3.67
C TYR A 329 11.57 26.93 -4.40
N ARG A 330 10.54 27.37 -3.67
CA ARG A 330 9.43 28.15 -4.22
C ARG A 330 9.91 29.46 -4.85
N ALA A 331 10.77 30.21 -4.15
CA ALA A 331 11.35 31.44 -4.69
C ALA A 331 12.17 31.18 -5.98
N LEU A 332 12.95 30.10 -6.01
CA LEU A 332 13.67 29.72 -7.22
C LEU A 332 12.73 29.32 -8.36
N HIS A 333 11.63 28.61 -8.08
CA HIS A 333 10.64 28.25 -9.09
C HIS A 333 9.93 29.48 -9.70
N GLU A 334 9.83 30.60 -8.98
CA GLU A 334 9.29 31.86 -9.54
C GLU A 334 10.24 32.49 -10.58
N GLU A 335 11.54 32.22 -10.48
CA GLU A 335 12.59 32.81 -11.33
C GLU A 335 13.07 31.86 -12.44
N TYR A 336 13.02 30.56 -12.19
CA TYR A 336 13.58 29.52 -13.06
C TYR A 336 12.52 28.49 -13.47
N TYR A 337 12.70 27.91 -14.66
CA TYR A 337 11.89 26.78 -15.09
C TYR A 337 12.33 25.50 -14.35
N MET A 338 11.50 25.03 -13.44
CA MET A 338 11.74 23.90 -12.56
C MET A 338 10.46 23.06 -12.42
N PRO A 339 10.55 21.82 -11.91
CA PRO A 339 9.36 21.07 -11.49
C PRO A 339 8.52 21.86 -10.47
N ASP A 340 7.20 21.64 -10.51
CA ASP A 340 6.28 22.34 -9.61
C ASP A 340 6.59 21.98 -8.14
N PRO A 341 6.70 22.97 -7.23
CA PRO A 341 6.89 22.71 -5.81
C PRO A 341 5.85 21.75 -5.21
N GLU A 342 4.59 21.79 -5.68
CA GLU A 342 3.55 20.88 -5.21
C GLU A 342 3.85 19.41 -5.53
N ASP A 343 4.51 19.15 -6.66
CA ASP A 343 4.94 17.80 -7.05
C ASP A 343 6.20 17.37 -6.31
N VAL A 344 7.21 18.23 -6.23
CA VAL A 344 8.49 17.93 -5.57
C VAL A 344 8.29 17.63 -4.09
N PHE A 345 7.42 18.39 -3.43
CA PHE A 345 7.12 18.24 -2.01
C PHE A 345 5.91 17.34 -1.73
N ALA A 346 5.30 16.69 -2.73
CA ALA A 346 4.31 15.64 -2.51
C ALA A 346 4.99 14.34 -2.08
N VAL A 347 5.34 14.26 -0.80
CA VAL A 347 6.08 13.14 -0.18
C VAL A 347 5.17 12.08 0.46
N GLY A 348 3.85 12.31 0.47
CA GLY A 348 2.85 11.39 1.02
C GLY A 348 2.55 11.58 2.51
N TYR A 349 3.00 12.68 3.11
CA TYR A 349 2.72 13.05 4.50
C TYR A 349 2.79 14.56 4.65
N PRO A 350 2.13 15.16 5.68
CA PRO A 350 2.09 16.61 5.82
C PRO A 350 3.47 17.25 6.00
N LEU A 351 3.71 18.31 5.24
CA LEU A 351 4.84 19.22 5.32
C LEU A 351 4.35 20.63 5.71
N PRO A 352 5.26 21.57 6.06
CA PRO A 352 4.91 22.97 6.28
C PRO A 352 4.11 23.60 5.11
N ASP A 353 3.37 24.67 5.40
CA ASP A 353 2.56 25.45 4.44
C ASP A 353 1.53 24.65 3.63
N GLY A 354 1.00 23.57 4.21
CA GLY A 354 -0.04 22.74 3.57
C GLY A 354 0.47 21.84 2.44
N LEU A 355 1.80 21.74 2.26
CA LEU A 355 2.42 20.80 1.32
C LEU A 355 2.44 19.37 1.87
N GLY A 356 2.96 18.45 1.08
CA GLY A 356 3.20 17.06 1.47
C GLY A 356 2.34 16.05 0.72
N LEU A 357 1.21 16.47 0.19
CA LEU A 357 0.22 15.63 -0.49
C LEU A 357 -0.08 16.21 -1.88
N SER A 358 -0.03 15.39 -2.93
CA SER A 358 -0.37 15.85 -4.29
C SER A 358 -1.87 15.78 -4.53
N ALA A 359 -2.53 16.95 -4.57
CA ALA A 359 -3.93 17.03 -4.98
C ALA A 359 -4.15 16.47 -6.40
N ARG A 360 -3.25 16.79 -7.34
CA ARG A 360 -3.32 16.29 -8.71
C ARG A 360 -3.24 14.76 -8.79
N GLN A 361 -2.38 14.12 -7.99
CA GLN A 361 -2.28 12.66 -7.99
C GLN A 361 -3.52 12.00 -7.39
N ILE A 362 -4.09 12.59 -6.34
CA ILE A 362 -5.33 12.12 -5.72
C ILE A 362 -6.50 12.28 -6.69
N GLU A 363 -6.59 13.42 -7.37
CA GLU A 363 -7.56 13.67 -8.42
C GLU A 363 -7.47 12.61 -9.53
N ALA A 364 -6.26 12.34 -10.05
CA ALA A 364 -6.06 11.33 -11.07
C ALA A 364 -6.53 9.94 -10.62
N GLY A 365 -6.28 9.58 -9.36
CA GLY A 365 -6.78 8.34 -8.76
C GLY A 365 -8.30 8.28 -8.70
N ILE A 366 -8.94 9.34 -8.19
CA ILE A 366 -10.40 9.45 -8.11
C ILE A 366 -11.02 9.39 -9.51
N ALA A 367 -10.53 10.20 -10.45
CA ALA A 367 -11.01 10.26 -11.82
C ALA A 367 -10.84 8.92 -12.56
N SER A 368 -9.79 8.15 -12.25
CA SER A 368 -9.60 6.81 -12.83
C SER A 368 -10.60 5.78 -12.29
N ALA A 369 -11.12 5.96 -11.08
CA ALA A 369 -12.03 5.02 -10.43
C ALA A 369 -13.51 5.39 -10.62
N CYS A 370 -13.82 6.69 -10.57
CA CYS A 370 -15.16 7.25 -10.59
C CYS A 370 -15.24 8.44 -11.59
N PRO A 371 -14.96 8.23 -12.88
CA PRO A 371 -14.82 9.31 -13.86
C PRO A 371 -16.08 10.16 -14.02
N ASN A 372 -17.26 9.53 -14.09
CA ASN A 372 -18.50 10.26 -14.31
C ASN A 372 -18.94 10.98 -13.04
N ALA A 373 -18.80 10.37 -11.86
CA ALA A 373 -19.06 11.05 -10.60
C ALA A 373 -18.11 12.24 -10.41
N TRP A 374 -16.84 12.09 -10.76
CA TRP A 374 -15.86 13.18 -10.70
C TRP A 374 -16.21 14.33 -11.65
N HIS A 375 -16.65 14.01 -12.87
CA HIS A 375 -17.13 15.01 -13.82
C HIS A 375 -18.35 15.77 -13.26
N LEU A 376 -19.35 15.04 -12.75
CA LEU A 376 -20.58 15.60 -12.21
C LEU A 376 -20.35 16.53 -11.00
N LEU A 377 -19.30 16.28 -10.21
CA LEU A 377 -18.91 17.16 -9.10
C LEU A 377 -18.34 18.51 -9.55
N GLY A 378 -17.92 18.64 -10.80
CA GLY A 378 -17.12 19.78 -11.27
C GLY A 378 -17.51 20.35 -12.62
N GLU A 379 -18.74 20.14 -13.12
CA GLU A 379 -19.20 20.67 -14.41
C GLU A 379 -19.10 22.21 -14.52
N ALA A 380 -18.89 22.95 -13.42
CA ALA A 380 -18.84 24.41 -13.43
C ALA A 380 -17.58 25.07 -12.82
N ASP A 381 -16.72 24.35 -12.07
CA ASP A 381 -15.64 24.99 -11.30
C ASP A 381 -14.48 24.03 -10.95
N ALA A 382 -13.27 24.34 -11.44
CA ALA A 382 -12.05 23.58 -11.14
C ALA A 382 -11.57 23.82 -9.70
N ASP A 383 -11.77 25.02 -9.16
CA ASP A 383 -11.37 25.37 -7.80
C ASP A 383 -12.22 24.60 -6.78
N HIS A 384 -13.50 24.42 -7.08
CA HIS A 384 -14.38 23.55 -6.29
C HIS A 384 -13.84 22.12 -6.23
N ARG A 385 -13.47 21.52 -7.36
CA ARG A 385 -12.90 20.16 -7.40
C ARG A 385 -11.62 20.07 -6.58
N ALA A 386 -10.69 21.01 -6.75
CA ALA A 386 -9.44 21.04 -5.98
C ALA A 386 -9.74 21.08 -4.46
N ALA A 387 -10.70 21.91 -4.03
CA ALA A 387 -11.11 21.97 -2.64
C ALA A 387 -11.70 20.64 -2.12
N GLN A 388 -12.47 19.92 -2.95
CA GLN A 388 -12.99 18.58 -2.60
C GLN A 388 -11.85 17.57 -2.42
N VAL A 389 -10.84 17.58 -3.29
CA VAL A 389 -9.66 16.70 -3.17
C VAL A 389 -8.91 16.96 -1.88
N THR A 390 -8.62 18.23 -1.58
CA THR A 390 -7.92 18.61 -0.35
C THR A 390 -8.72 18.20 0.89
N ALA A 391 -10.04 18.41 0.89
CA ALA A 391 -10.90 18.01 2.01
C ALA A 391 -10.97 16.48 2.17
N PHE A 392 -10.98 15.71 1.07
CA PHE A 392 -10.88 14.25 1.11
C PHE A 392 -9.54 13.81 1.70
N ALA A 393 -8.43 14.33 1.20
CA ALA A 393 -7.08 13.99 1.65
C ALA A 393 -6.87 14.25 3.15
N HIS A 394 -7.40 15.36 3.68
CA HIS A 394 -7.31 15.69 5.11
C HIS A 394 -8.22 14.84 6.00
N ALA A 395 -9.35 14.37 5.49
CA ALA A 395 -10.30 13.55 6.26
C ALA A 395 -9.92 12.06 6.28
N GLU A 396 -9.04 11.64 5.38
CA GLU A 396 -8.69 10.25 5.18
C GLU A 396 -7.78 9.70 6.30
N ARG A 397 -7.88 8.40 6.52
CA ARG A 397 -7.05 7.64 7.46
C ARG A 397 -6.48 6.44 6.71
N PRO A 398 -5.28 5.97 7.08
CA PRO A 398 -4.67 4.80 6.45
C PRO A 398 -5.63 3.61 6.47
N GLU A 399 -6.04 3.14 5.28
CA GLU A 399 -6.96 2.02 5.10
C GLU A 399 -6.57 1.20 3.85
N ARG A 400 -6.61 -0.14 3.94
CA ARG A 400 -6.29 -1.06 2.82
C ARG A 400 -7.48 -1.27 1.88
N ARG A 401 -7.93 -0.18 1.26
CA ARG A 401 -9.02 -0.17 0.28
C ARG A 401 -8.65 0.75 -0.87
N GLY A 402 -9.15 0.50 -2.08
CA GLY A 402 -8.87 1.34 -3.25
C GLY A 402 -9.42 2.76 -3.10
N ILE A 403 -8.77 3.75 -3.73
CA ILE A 403 -9.09 5.17 -3.57
C ILE A 403 -10.55 5.49 -3.93
N GLY A 404 -11.10 4.83 -4.96
CA GLY A 404 -12.50 5.01 -5.38
C GLY A 404 -13.49 4.66 -4.27
N LEU A 405 -13.25 3.58 -3.52
CA LEU A 405 -14.09 3.19 -2.39
C LEU A 405 -13.98 4.17 -1.22
N ARG A 406 -12.76 4.60 -0.89
CA ARG A 406 -12.52 5.56 0.21
C ARG A 406 -13.13 6.92 -0.10
N PHE A 407 -12.95 7.40 -1.33
CA PHE A 407 -13.53 8.65 -1.82
C PHE A 407 -15.06 8.59 -1.82
N THR A 408 -15.64 7.48 -2.28
CA THR A 408 -17.08 7.26 -2.26
C THR A 408 -17.69 7.34 -0.85
N ASP A 409 -17.04 6.70 0.14
CA ASP A 409 -17.50 6.75 1.53
C ASP A 409 -17.41 8.17 2.09
N TRP A 410 -16.38 8.91 1.72
CA TRP A 410 -16.24 10.32 2.08
C TRP A 410 -17.32 11.17 1.41
N LEU A 411 -17.54 11.00 0.11
CA LEU A 411 -18.48 11.77 -0.68
C LEU A 411 -19.92 11.54 -0.21
N THR A 412 -20.28 10.29 0.10
CA THR A 412 -21.60 9.94 0.66
C THR A 412 -21.89 10.66 1.98
N ARG A 413 -20.86 10.91 2.80
CA ARG A 413 -21.00 11.59 4.09
C ARG A 413 -21.09 13.12 3.97
N HIS A 414 -20.38 13.71 3.02
CA HIS A 414 -20.24 15.18 2.92
C HIS A 414 -21.11 15.81 1.83
N HIS A 415 -21.36 15.07 0.74
CA HIS A 415 -22.10 15.52 -0.43
C HIS A 415 -23.07 14.42 -0.91
N PRO A 416 -24.03 13.99 -0.08
CA PRO A 416 -25.00 12.98 -0.50
C PRO A 416 -25.83 13.48 -1.69
N GLY A 417 -26.06 12.61 -2.66
CA GLY A 417 -26.81 12.96 -3.87
C GLY A 417 -26.35 12.16 -5.09
N GLN A 418 -26.59 12.72 -6.27
CA GLN A 418 -26.37 12.05 -7.55
C GLN A 418 -24.90 11.63 -7.75
N ALA A 419 -23.95 12.53 -7.47
CA ALA A 419 -22.53 12.23 -7.57
C ALA A 419 -22.08 11.13 -6.59
N ALA A 420 -22.61 11.12 -5.36
CA ALA A 420 -22.33 10.06 -4.40
C ALA A 420 -22.87 8.70 -4.85
N ASP A 421 -24.09 8.67 -5.40
CA ASP A 421 -24.68 7.44 -5.95
C ASP A 421 -23.89 6.90 -7.14
N LEU A 422 -23.46 7.80 -8.03
CA LEU A 422 -22.65 7.45 -9.19
C LEU A 422 -21.27 6.96 -8.78
N ALA A 423 -20.61 7.62 -7.83
CA ALA A 423 -19.32 7.19 -7.30
C ALA A 423 -19.42 5.79 -6.66
N ARG A 424 -20.49 5.53 -5.89
CA ARG A 424 -20.78 4.20 -5.32
C ARG A 424 -20.88 3.13 -6.39
N PHE A 425 -21.59 3.43 -7.47
CA PHE A 425 -21.74 2.52 -8.60
C PHE A 425 -20.39 2.28 -9.31
N GLU A 426 -19.69 3.33 -9.72
CA GLU A 426 -18.43 3.23 -10.47
C GLU A 426 -17.33 2.52 -9.66
N ALA A 427 -17.14 2.90 -8.39
CA ALA A 427 -16.16 2.27 -7.51
C ALA A 427 -16.46 0.78 -7.29
N ALA A 428 -17.73 0.40 -7.19
CA ALA A 428 -18.13 -1.01 -7.07
C ALA A 428 -17.90 -1.80 -8.36
N CYS A 429 -18.07 -1.20 -9.54
CA CYS A 429 -17.68 -1.82 -10.80
C CYS A 429 -16.16 -2.06 -10.84
N VAL A 430 -15.38 -1.02 -10.54
CA VAL A 430 -13.92 -1.07 -10.55
C VAL A 430 -13.37 -2.09 -9.56
N HIS A 431 -13.90 -2.12 -8.35
CA HIS A 431 -13.44 -2.98 -7.26
C HIS A 431 -14.34 -4.21 -7.04
N ALA A 432 -15.12 -4.61 -8.06
CA ALA A 432 -15.95 -5.81 -7.99
C ALA A 432 -15.10 -7.03 -7.60
N PRO A 433 -15.55 -7.86 -6.65
CA PRO A 433 -14.82 -9.07 -6.25
C PRO A 433 -14.47 -9.96 -7.44
N GLN A 434 -13.36 -10.69 -7.32
CA GLN A 434 -13.04 -11.74 -8.29
C GLN A 434 -14.14 -12.79 -8.30
N ALA A 435 -14.45 -13.29 -9.50
CA ALA A 435 -15.49 -14.29 -9.65
C ALA A 435 -15.11 -15.57 -8.89
N ASP A 436 -16.06 -16.11 -8.14
CA ASP A 436 -15.82 -17.33 -7.38
C ASP A 436 -15.82 -18.55 -8.33
N ALA A 437 -14.70 -19.26 -8.36
CA ALA A 437 -14.50 -20.39 -9.28
C ALA A 437 -15.51 -21.53 -9.04
N ALA A 438 -15.93 -21.76 -7.79
CA ALA A 438 -16.93 -22.77 -7.48
C ALA A 438 -18.30 -22.32 -8.00
N VAL A 439 -18.67 -21.06 -7.78
CA VAL A 439 -19.92 -20.48 -8.32
C VAL A 439 -19.95 -20.53 -9.86
N LEU A 440 -18.82 -20.29 -10.51
CA LEU A 440 -18.72 -20.35 -11.96
C LEU A 440 -18.84 -21.77 -12.52
N THR A 441 -18.33 -22.77 -11.81
CA THR A 441 -18.15 -24.14 -12.33
C THR A 441 -19.24 -25.11 -11.90
N LEU A 442 -19.72 -24.98 -10.66
CA LEU A 442 -20.68 -25.90 -10.09
C LEU A 442 -22.10 -25.46 -10.44
N GLU A 443 -22.93 -26.41 -10.88
CA GLU A 443 -24.34 -26.17 -11.13
C GLU A 443 -25.13 -26.36 -9.83
N PRO A 444 -26.07 -25.47 -9.51
CA PRO A 444 -26.96 -25.68 -8.37
C PRO A 444 -27.81 -26.92 -8.61
N GLU A 445 -27.71 -27.94 -7.75
CA GLU A 445 -28.63 -29.05 -7.82
C GLU A 445 -30.03 -28.63 -7.34
N PRO A 446 -31.10 -28.96 -8.09
CA PRO A 446 -32.46 -28.66 -7.67
C PRO A 446 -32.87 -29.57 -6.50
N GLY A 447 -32.79 -29.05 -5.27
CA GLY A 447 -33.29 -29.76 -4.10
C GLY A 447 -32.95 -29.12 -2.75
N GLY A 448 -33.91 -28.40 -2.15
CA GLY A 448 -34.06 -28.16 -0.71
C GLY A 448 -32.91 -27.55 0.10
N SER A 449 -31.77 -27.21 -0.49
CA SER A 449 -30.65 -26.58 0.22
C SER A 449 -30.95 -25.12 0.54
N GLU A 450 -30.44 -24.65 1.67
CA GLU A 450 -30.42 -23.21 1.96
C GLU A 450 -29.63 -22.49 0.87
N LEU A 451 -30.15 -21.35 0.43
CA LEU A 451 -29.49 -20.46 -0.51
C LEU A 451 -28.74 -19.37 0.24
N ALA A 452 -27.64 -18.90 -0.32
CA ALA A 452 -26.88 -17.76 0.14
C ALA A 452 -26.66 -16.77 -1.01
N LEU A 453 -26.37 -15.51 -0.68
CA LEU A 453 -25.84 -14.58 -1.67
C LEU A 453 -24.50 -15.12 -2.16
N ALA A 454 -24.26 -15.08 -3.48
CA ALA A 454 -22.96 -15.47 -3.99
C ALA A 454 -21.85 -14.57 -3.39
N PRO A 455 -20.72 -15.13 -2.96
CA PRO A 455 -19.69 -14.38 -2.22
C PRO A 455 -19.01 -13.28 -3.05
N ASP A 456 -19.17 -13.31 -4.38
CA ASP A 456 -18.63 -12.35 -5.33
C ASP A 456 -19.64 -11.29 -5.78
N VAL A 457 -20.86 -11.29 -5.23
CA VAL A 457 -21.90 -10.31 -5.56
C VAL A 457 -21.84 -9.10 -4.62
N THR A 458 -21.94 -7.92 -5.21
CA THR A 458 -22.09 -6.64 -4.49
C THR A 458 -23.49 -6.07 -4.73
N LEU A 459 -24.21 -5.72 -3.67
CA LEU A 459 -25.52 -5.07 -3.75
C LEU A 459 -25.43 -3.59 -3.41
N LEU A 460 -25.83 -2.74 -4.36
CA LEU A 460 -25.87 -1.29 -4.19
C LEU A 460 -27.29 -0.78 -4.16
N GLN A 461 -27.60 0.06 -3.19
CA GLN A 461 -28.85 0.82 -3.16
C GLN A 461 -28.57 2.28 -3.47
N THR A 462 -29.17 2.79 -4.53
CA THR A 462 -29.03 4.18 -4.98
C THR A 462 -30.32 4.94 -4.74
N THR A 463 -30.22 6.26 -4.59
CA THR A 463 -31.36 7.18 -4.53
C THR A 463 -31.68 7.79 -5.90
N TRP A 464 -30.72 7.70 -6.83
CA TRP A 464 -30.76 8.20 -8.19
C TRP A 464 -30.56 7.06 -9.19
N PRO A 465 -31.29 7.01 -10.32
CA PRO A 465 -31.19 5.93 -11.30
C PRO A 465 -29.91 6.00 -12.14
N VAL A 466 -28.80 5.61 -11.54
CA VAL A 466 -27.44 5.68 -12.12
C VAL A 466 -27.33 5.01 -13.50
N LEU A 467 -28.01 3.88 -13.74
CA LEU A 467 -27.92 3.17 -15.02
C LEU A 467 -28.51 3.97 -16.19
N ARG A 468 -29.62 4.68 -15.95
CA ARG A 468 -30.25 5.52 -16.98
C ARG A 468 -29.36 6.69 -17.39
N HIS A 469 -28.58 7.22 -16.43
CA HIS A 469 -27.64 8.31 -16.70
C HIS A 469 -26.48 7.85 -17.59
N LEU A 470 -26.02 6.61 -17.42
CA LEU A 470 -24.95 6.04 -18.24
C LEU A 470 -25.42 5.69 -19.66
N GLU A 471 -26.69 5.34 -19.84
CA GLU A 471 -27.27 5.02 -21.15
C GLU A 471 -27.62 6.29 -21.96
N PHE A 472 -27.93 7.41 -21.31
CA PHE A 472 -28.40 8.62 -21.97
C PHE A 472 -27.76 9.87 -21.38
N THR A 473 -26.93 10.57 -22.17
CA THR A 473 -26.14 11.72 -21.73
C THR A 473 -26.96 12.94 -21.28
N GLN A 474 -28.24 13.08 -21.64
CA GLN A 474 -29.09 14.19 -21.20
C GLN A 474 -30.58 13.81 -21.28
N ILE A 475 -31.20 13.39 -20.16
CA ILE A 475 -32.66 13.33 -20.07
C ILE A 475 -33.10 14.01 -18.78
N ASP A 476 -33.98 15.00 -18.90
CA ASP A 476 -34.76 15.54 -17.81
C ASP A 476 -35.59 14.41 -17.19
N MET A 477 -35.16 13.94 -16.02
CA MET A 477 -35.85 12.88 -15.30
C MET A 477 -37.25 13.37 -14.93
N PRO A 478 -38.33 12.67 -15.33
CA PRO A 478 -39.68 13.08 -14.98
C PRO A 478 -39.81 13.11 -13.46
N SER A 479 -40.12 14.30 -12.93
CA SER A 479 -40.34 14.55 -11.52
C SER A 479 -41.47 13.65 -11.00
N GLY A 480 -41.14 12.65 -10.17
CA GLY A 480 -42.16 11.87 -9.44
C GLY A 480 -41.89 10.37 -9.24
N VAL A 481 -40.91 9.76 -9.91
CA VAL A 481 -40.59 8.33 -9.69
C VAL A 481 -39.45 8.19 -8.68
N GLN A 482 -39.79 8.21 -7.39
CA GLN A 482 -38.88 7.82 -6.30
C GLN A 482 -38.84 6.30 -6.18
N THR A 483 -38.16 5.62 -7.09
CA THR A 483 -37.72 4.24 -6.85
C THR A 483 -36.25 4.29 -6.49
N GLN A 484 -35.89 3.87 -5.27
CA GLN A 484 -34.50 3.62 -4.89
C GLN A 484 -34.05 2.34 -5.58
N PRO A 485 -33.37 2.40 -6.74
CA PRO A 485 -33.01 1.20 -7.47
C PRO A 485 -31.97 0.43 -6.67
N THR A 486 -32.13 -0.89 -6.62
CA THR A 486 -31.08 -1.78 -6.12
C THR A 486 -30.42 -2.45 -7.31
N ILE A 487 -29.08 -2.43 -7.32
CA ILE A 487 -28.25 -2.95 -8.39
C ILE A 487 -27.41 -4.09 -7.82
N ALA A 488 -27.38 -5.23 -8.50
CA ALA A 488 -26.43 -6.30 -8.24
C ALA A 488 -25.27 -6.22 -9.24
N LEU A 489 -24.04 -6.35 -8.73
CA LEU A 489 -22.81 -6.38 -9.52
C LEU A 489 -22.05 -7.66 -9.22
N ARG A 490 -21.47 -8.29 -10.25
CA ARG A 490 -20.54 -9.41 -10.10
C ARG A 490 -19.58 -9.46 -11.28
N ARG A 491 -18.40 -10.07 -11.11
CA ARG A 491 -17.56 -10.44 -12.25
C ARG A 491 -17.98 -11.79 -12.84
N ASP A 492 -17.86 -11.91 -14.15
CA ASP A 492 -17.98 -13.19 -14.84
C ASP A 492 -16.62 -13.88 -14.99
N ALA A 493 -16.60 -15.01 -15.71
CA ALA A 493 -15.38 -15.78 -15.95
C ALA A 493 -14.34 -15.07 -16.84
N SER A 494 -14.75 -14.08 -17.62
CA SER A 494 -13.86 -13.26 -18.46
C SER A 494 -13.25 -12.09 -17.69
N GLY A 495 -13.80 -11.78 -16.50
CA GLY A 495 -13.41 -10.64 -15.68
C GLY A 495 -14.26 -9.39 -15.92
N GLU A 496 -15.20 -9.44 -16.87
CA GLU A 496 -16.17 -8.39 -17.11
C GLU A 496 -17.17 -8.28 -15.95
N VAL A 497 -17.61 -7.04 -15.65
CA VAL A 497 -18.57 -6.77 -14.58
C VAL A 497 -19.97 -6.81 -15.16
N LEU A 498 -20.78 -7.76 -14.69
CA LEU A 498 -22.20 -7.85 -14.96
C LEU A 498 -22.96 -6.96 -14.00
N VAL A 499 -23.90 -6.18 -14.54
CA VAL A 499 -24.71 -5.21 -13.79
C VAL A 499 -26.18 -5.51 -14.03
N SER A 500 -26.93 -5.73 -12.95
CA SER A 500 -28.36 -6.05 -13.01
C SER A 500 -29.16 -5.12 -12.11
N GLN A 501 -30.10 -4.36 -12.68
CA GLN A 501 -31.11 -3.66 -11.89
C GLN A 501 -32.14 -4.68 -11.39
N LEU A 502 -32.41 -4.65 -10.09
CA LEU A 502 -33.32 -5.60 -9.45
C LEU A 502 -34.71 -4.99 -9.26
N GLU A 503 -35.72 -5.82 -9.44
CA GLU A 503 -37.07 -5.53 -8.96
C GLU A 503 -37.09 -5.46 -7.42
N PRO A 504 -37.94 -4.62 -6.80
CA PRO A 504 -37.92 -4.39 -5.36
C PRO A 504 -38.03 -5.65 -4.49
N HIS A 505 -38.83 -6.64 -4.91
CA HIS A 505 -38.98 -7.89 -4.15
C HIS A 505 -37.74 -8.80 -4.27
N MET A 506 -37.08 -8.84 -5.43
CA MET A 506 -35.80 -9.54 -5.60
C MET A 506 -34.72 -8.91 -4.74
N ALA A 507 -34.62 -7.57 -4.75
CA ALA A 507 -33.70 -6.83 -3.90
C ALA A 507 -33.90 -7.15 -2.41
N LYS A 508 -35.16 -7.15 -1.94
CA LYS A 508 -35.50 -7.51 -0.56
C LYS A 508 -35.04 -8.93 -0.20
N ALA A 509 -35.23 -9.90 -1.10
CA ALA A 509 -34.79 -11.27 -0.87
C ALA A 509 -33.26 -11.38 -0.78
N LEU A 510 -32.52 -10.72 -1.68
CA LEU A 510 -31.06 -10.72 -1.63
C LEU A 510 -30.51 -10.03 -0.36
N ARG A 511 -31.17 -8.99 0.17
CA ARG A 511 -30.81 -8.37 1.45
C ARG A 511 -30.98 -9.32 2.64
N VAL A 512 -31.94 -10.24 2.61
CA VAL A 512 -32.06 -11.29 3.63
C VAL A 512 -30.85 -12.24 3.53
N LEU A 513 -30.48 -12.60 2.30
CA LEU A 513 -29.36 -13.51 2.03
C LEU A 513 -27.97 -12.90 2.32
N GLU A 514 -27.83 -11.57 2.36
CA GLU A 514 -26.61 -10.90 2.86
C GLU A 514 -26.34 -11.22 4.34
N VAL A 515 -27.40 -11.46 5.12
CA VAL A 515 -27.30 -11.68 6.57
C VAL A 515 -27.19 -13.18 6.90
N SER A 516 -27.99 -14.01 6.24
CA SER A 516 -28.05 -15.44 6.53
C SER A 516 -28.52 -16.26 5.35
N ALA A 517 -27.95 -17.46 5.20
CA ALA A 517 -28.49 -18.47 4.30
C ALA A 517 -29.95 -18.81 4.67
N THR A 518 -30.80 -18.97 3.67
CA THR A 518 -32.26 -19.06 3.85
C THR A 518 -32.86 -20.08 2.89
N SER A 519 -33.90 -20.81 3.31
CA SER A 519 -34.58 -21.75 2.42
C SER A 519 -35.27 -21.02 1.26
N PRO A 520 -35.35 -21.62 0.05
CA PRO A 520 -36.03 -21.00 -1.08
C PRO A 520 -37.50 -20.61 -0.78
N ALA A 521 -38.19 -21.40 0.04
CA ALA A 521 -39.58 -21.15 0.41
C ALA A 521 -39.74 -19.90 1.28
N ASP A 522 -38.76 -19.60 2.13
CA ASP A 522 -38.81 -18.47 3.07
C ASP A 522 -38.46 -17.13 2.41
N LEU A 523 -37.85 -17.14 1.22
CA LEU A 523 -37.55 -15.92 0.46
C LEU A 523 -38.81 -15.28 -0.16
N ALA A 524 -39.93 -16.04 -0.22
CA ALA A 524 -41.20 -15.60 -0.80
C ALA A 524 -41.08 -15.05 -2.24
N LEU A 525 -40.13 -15.59 -3.02
CA LEU A 525 -39.94 -15.24 -4.43
C LEU A 525 -40.80 -16.12 -5.35
N PRO A 526 -41.40 -15.56 -6.42
CA PRO A 526 -41.93 -16.36 -7.51
C PRO A 526 -40.87 -17.31 -8.09
N PRO A 527 -41.22 -18.54 -8.50
CA PRO A 527 -40.26 -19.49 -9.06
C PRO A 527 -39.43 -18.92 -10.22
N ALA A 528 -40.05 -18.13 -11.11
CA ALA A 528 -39.35 -17.49 -12.23
C ALA A 528 -38.27 -16.48 -11.78
N ASP A 529 -38.51 -15.73 -10.69
CA ASP A 529 -37.53 -14.78 -10.17
C ASP A 529 -36.38 -15.49 -9.45
N LEU A 530 -36.70 -16.58 -8.75
CA LEU A 530 -35.70 -17.45 -8.15
C LEU A 530 -34.79 -18.05 -9.23
N ASP A 531 -35.39 -18.61 -10.29
CA ASP A 531 -34.67 -19.17 -11.43
C ASP A 531 -33.80 -18.11 -12.12
N ALA A 532 -34.31 -16.88 -12.27
CA ALA A 532 -33.55 -15.76 -12.84
C ALA A 532 -32.34 -15.39 -11.97
N LEU A 533 -32.49 -15.30 -10.64
CA LEU A 533 -31.39 -15.03 -9.72
C LEU A 533 -30.33 -16.14 -9.73
N MET A 534 -30.74 -17.40 -9.79
CA MET A 534 -29.81 -18.54 -9.89
C MET A 534 -29.10 -18.57 -11.25
N THR A 535 -29.82 -18.32 -12.34
CA THR A 535 -29.26 -18.27 -13.70
C THR A 535 -28.23 -17.15 -13.82
N ALA A 536 -28.51 -15.99 -13.22
CA ALA A 536 -27.58 -14.87 -13.13
C ALA A 536 -26.47 -15.09 -12.08
N LYS A 537 -26.47 -16.24 -11.38
CA LYS A 537 -25.53 -16.59 -10.32
C LYS A 537 -25.46 -15.55 -9.21
N LEU A 538 -26.56 -14.87 -8.92
CA LEU A 538 -26.62 -13.90 -7.82
C LEU A 538 -26.79 -14.59 -6.46
N ILE A 539 -27.39 -15.78 -6.47
CA ILE A 539 -27.57 -16.65 -5.31
C ILE A 539 -27.04 -18.05 -5.63
N VAL A 540 -26.55 -18.73 -4.60
CA VAL A 540 -25.97 -20.07 -4.72
C VAL A 540 -26.41 -20.96 -3.57
N PRO A 541 -26.41 -22.29 -3.74
CA PRO A 541 -26.59 -23.22 -2.63
C PRO A 541 -25.49 -23.06 -1.59
N GLN A 542 -25.85 -23.12 -0.31
CA GLN A 542 -24.86 -23.14 0.78
C GLN A 542 -24.04 -24.43 0.77
N ARG A 543 -24.60 -25.53 0.23
CA ARG A 543 -23.95 -26.82 0.09
C ARG A 543 -24.09 -27.31 -1.34
N TRP A 544 -22.95 -27.63 -1.94
CA TRP A 544 -22.86 -28.34 -3.21
C TRP A 544 -22.90 -29.83 -2.93
N THR A 545 -23.73 -30.56 -3.65
CA THR A 545 -23.78 -32.02 -3.63
C THR A 545 -22.56 -32.60 -4.34
N ILE A 546 -22.06 -33.73 -3.82
CA ILE A 546 -20.84 -34.42 -4.29
C ILE A 546 -21.20 -35.49 -5.32
#